data_AF-A0A645ICJ9-F1
#
_entry.id   AF-A0A645ICJ9-F1
#
_cell.length_a   1.000
_cell.length_b   1.000
_cell.length_c   1.000
_cell.angle_alpha   90.00
_cell.angle_beta   90.00
_cell.angle_gamma   90.00
#
_symmetry.space_group_name_H-M   'P 1'
#
loop_
_entity.id
_entity.type
_entity.pdbx_description
1 polymer ?
#
loop_
_entity_poly.entity_id
_entity_poly.type
_entity_poly.pdbx_seq_one_letter_code
_entity_poly.pdbx_strand_id
1 'polypeptide(L)'
;MLTLMRNPAIEIQGAAISTTACYIVAGVLDAIYLIRFTKLKLNVLDTFIKPTVAALIMGGAAYFSYGLIHAKISSNTVATAGAILIGIVLYLIGVLWMRMFSEEDLAFIPGGSILAKLQFRRK
;
A
#
# COMPACT_ATOMS: atom_id res chain seq x y z
N MET A 1 5.36 -18.46 15.08
CA MET A 1 4.47 -17.73 16.01
C MET A 1 4.87 -17.95 17.46
N LEU A 2 4.62 -19.14 18.04
CA LEU A 2 4.89 -19.43 19.46
C LEU A 2 6.36 -19.24 19.89
N THR A 3 7.31 -19.49 18.98
CA THR A 3 8.74 -19.28 19.22
C THR A 3 9.12 -17.79 19.35
N LEU A 4 8.53 -16.91 18.52
CA LEU A 4 8.77 -15.46 18.60
C LEU A 4 8.03 -14.83 19.79
N MET A 5 6.81 -15.30 20.10
CA MET A 5 6.01 -14.77 21.21
C MET A 5 6.61 -15.07 22.59
N ARG A 6 7.36 -16.17 22.70
CA ARG A 6 8.03 -16.56 23.95
C ARG A 6 9.26 -15.70 24.27
N ASN A 7 9.74 -14.90 23.32
CA ASN A 7 10.86 -14.00 23.54
C ASN A 7 10.37 -12.74 24.29
N PRO A 8 10.88 -12.45 25.50
CA PRO A 8 10.47 -11.28 26.30
C PRO A 8 10.78 -9.93 25.62
N ALA A 9 11.63 -9.91 24.59
CA ALA A 9 11.90 -8.69 23.82
C ALA A 9 10.83 -8.39 22.74
N ILE A 10 10.01 -9.37 22.34
CA ILE A 10 9.11 -9.27 21.17
C ILE A 10 7.65 -9.53 21.57
N GLU A 11 7.39 -10.37 22.56
CA GLU A 11 6.07 -10.62 23.14
C GLU A 11 4.94 -10.75 22.08
N ILE A 12 3.89 -9.92 22.18
CA ILE A 12 2.72 -9.92 21.28
C ILE A 12 3.09 -9.49 19.85
N GLN A 13 4.13 -8.67 19.66
CA GLN A 13 4.57 -8.27 18.32
C GLN A 13 5.04 -9.48 17.49
N GLY A 14 5.45 -10.56 18.17
CA GLY A 14 5.86 -11.81 17.55
C GLY A 14 4.73 -12.50 16.78
N ALA A 15 3.47 -12.28 17.18
CA ALA A 15 2.30 -12.74 16.44
C ALA A 15 2.21 -12.04 15.08
N ALA A 16 2.26 -10.70 15.07
CA ALA A 16 2.20 -9.89 13.86
C ALA A 16 3.36 -10.17 12.89
N ILE A 17 4.59 -10.27 13.40
CA ILE A 17 5.75 -10.62 12.56
C ILE A 17 5.55 -12.00 11.91
N SER A 18 5.03 -12.97 12.65
CA SER A 18 4.85 -14.32 12.12
C SER A 18 3.77 -14.42 11.05
N THR A 19 2.65 -13.67 11.19
CA THR A 19 1.59 -13.65 10.18
C THR A 19 2.04 -12.92 8.93
N THR A 20 2.73 -11.78 9.07
CA THR A 20 3.33 -11.08 7.93
C THR A 20 4.34 -11.96 7.20
N ALA A 21 5.25 -12.62 7.92
CA ALA A 21 6.23 -13.53 7.30
C ALA A 21 5.54 -14.71 6.57
N CYS A 22 4.49 -15.28 7.16
CA CYS A 22 3.69 -16.32 6.53
C CYS A 22 3.08 -15.85 5.21
N TYR A 23 2.41 -14.70 5.20
CA TYR A 23 1.79 -14.15 3.99
C TYR A 23 2.79 -13.74 2.92
N ILE A 24 3.99 -13.28 3.32
CA ILE A 24 5.06 -13.00 2.35
C ILE A 24 5.47 -14.29 1.64
N VAL A 25 5.75 -15.36 2.39
CA VAL A 25 6.16 -16.64 1.79
C VAL A 25 5.05 -17.21 0.91
N ALA A 26 3.82 -17.24 1.41
CA ALA A 26 2.67 -17.73 0.66
C ALA A 26 2.46 -16.92 -0.64
N GLY A 27 2.42 -15.58 -0.54
CA GLY A 27 2.23 -14.70 -1.68
C GLY A 27 3.34 -14.81 -2.73
N VAL A 28 4.60 -14.99 -2.31
CA VAL A 28 5.72 -15.21 -3.24
C VAL A 28 5.58 -16.54 -3.97
N LEU A 29 5.26 -17.62 -3.25
CA LEU A 29 5.03 -18.91 -3.88
C LEU A 29 3.85 -18.84 -4.85
N ASP A 30 2.72 -18.27 -4.44
CA ASP A 30 1.54 -18.10 -5.29
C ASP A 30 1.86 -17.28 -6.54
N ALA A 31 2.62 -16.20 -6.41
CA ALA A 31 3.07 -15.40 -7.55
C ALA A 31 3.95 -16.23 -8.51
N ILE A 32 4.92 -16.99 -7.99
CA ILE A 32 5.79 -17.84 -8.82
C ILE A 32 4.97 -18.89 -9.58
N TYR A 33 4.06 -19.58 -8.88
CA TYR A 33 3.17 -20.57 -9.49
C TYR A 33 2.26 -19.92 -10.54
N LEU A 34 1.65 -18.78 -10.23
CA LEU A 34 0.79 -18.03 -11.16
C LEU A 34 1.54 -17.69 -12.45
N ILE A 35 2.72 -17.07 -12.34
CA ILE A 35 3.53 -16.68 -13.50
C ILE A 35 3.90 -17.91 -14.34
N ARG A 36 4.27 -19.02 -13.68
CA ARG A 36 4.70 -20.24 -14.37
C ARG A 36 3.56 -20.94 -15.11
N PHE A 37 2.38 -21.04 -14.50
CA PHE A 37 1.24 -21.76 -15.08
C PHE A 37 0.48 -20.95 -16.13
N THR A 38 0.29 -19.65 -15.90
CA THR A 38 -0.48 -18.78 -16.81
C THR A 38 0.38 -18.06 -17.85
N LYS A 39 1.72 -18.16 -17.74
CA LYS A 39 2.70 -17.43 -18.56
C LYS A 39 2.45 -15.91 -18.57
N LEU A 40 2.00 -15.38 -17.43
CA LEU A 40 1.67 -13.97 -17.27
C LEU A 40 2.93 -13.10 -17.38
N LYS A 41 2.85 -12.04 -18.19
CA LYS A 41 3.89 -11.01 -18.25
C LYS A 41 3.65 -10.01 -17.13
N LEU A 42 4.26 -10.23 -15.96
CA LEU A 42 4.20 -9.25 -14.87
C LEU A 42 5.13 -8.08 -15.13
N ASN A 43 4.55 -6.89 -15.23
CA ASN A 43 5.32 -5.65 -15.20
C ASN A 43 5.67 -5.33 -13.75
N VAL A 44 6.80 -5.88 -13.27
CA VAL A 44 7.28 -5.71 -11.88
C VAL A 44 7.32 -4.23 -11.45
N LEU A 45 7.63 -3.34 -12.40
CA LEU A 45 7.65 -1.89 -12.16
C LEU A 45 6.26 -1.35 -11.81
N ASP A 46 5.23 -1.76 -12.54
CA ASP A 46 3.86 -1.28 -12.34
C ASP A 46 3.19 -1.96 -11.15
N THR A 47 3.45 -3.24 -10.95
CA THR A 47 2.82 -4.05 -9.90
C THR A 47 3.44 -3.85 -8.52
N PHE A 48 4.75 -3.59 -8.41
CA PHE A 48 5.43 -3.49 -7.12
C PHE A 48 6.06 -2.11 -6.91
N ILE A 49 6.91 -1.66 -7.84
CA ILE A 49 7.73 -0.46 -7.60
C ILE A 49 6.87 0.79 -7.47
N LYS A 50 5.96 1.05 -8.42
CA LYS A 50 5.08 2.23 -8.34
C LYS A 50 4.24 2.24 -7.04
N PRO A 51 3.51 1.15 -6.67
CA PRO A 51 2.81 1.08 -5.39
C PRO A 51 3.69 1.32 -4.17
N THR A 52 4.89 0.74 -4.14
CA THR A 52 5.83 0.94 -3.02
C THR A 52 6.28 2.39 -2.90
N VAL A 53 6.62 3.05 -4.01
CA VAL A 53 7.04 4.47 -3.97
C VAL A 53 5.88 5.36 -3.51
N ALA A 54 4.66 5.14 -4.00
CA ALA A 54 3.49 5.90 -3.54
C ALA A 54 3.21 5.67 -2.04
N ALA A 55 3.34 4.43 -1.57
CA ALA A 55 3.19 4.09 -0.15
C ALA A 55 4.26 4.75 0.73
N LEU A 56 5.51 4.86 0.25
CA LEU A 56 6.58 5.56 0.96
C LEU A 56 6.32 7.06 1.05
N ILE A 57 5.88 7.69 -0.04
CA ILE A 57 5.52 9.12 -0.05
C ILE A 57 4.35 9.37 0.92
N MET A 58 3.31 8.53 0.85
CA MET A 58 2.17 8.59 1.77
C MET A 58 2.61 8.43 3.23
N GLY A 59 3.43 7.42 3.53
CA GLY A 59 3.90 7.12 4.87
C GLY A 59 4.74 8.26 5.45
N GLY A 60 5.66 8.82 4.66
CA GLY A 60 6.43 9.99 5.06
C GLY A 60 5.55 11.19 5.35
N ALA A 61 4.61 11.50 4.45
CA ALA A 61 3.70 12.62 4.66
C ALA A 61 2.75 12.43 5.85
N ALA A 62 2.27 11.20 6.09
CA ALA A 62 1.47 10.89 7.27
C ALA A 62 2.26 11.10 8.57
N TYR A 63 3.53 10.68 8.60
CA TYR A 63 4.42 10.89 9.75
C TYR A 63 4.65 12.37 10.06
N PHE A 64 5.00 13.16 9.03
CA PHE A 64 5.22 14.60 9.21
C PHE A 64 3.92 15.36 9.55
N SER A 65 2.82 15.04 8.89
CA SER A 65 1.53 15.70 9.15
C SER A 65 1.02 15.41 10.56
N TYR A 66 1.15 14.17 11.04
CA TYR A 66 0.84 13.83 12.42
C TYR A 66 1.67 14.68 13.39
N GLY A 67 2.99 14.75 13.20
CA GLY A 67 3.88 15.54 14.05
C GLY A 67 3.53 17.03 14.10
N LEU A 68 3.23 17.64 12.94
CA LEU A 68 2.88 19.05 12.85
C LEU A 68 1.50 19.37 13.44
N ILE A 69 0.50 18.51 13.21
CA ILE A 69 -0.86 18.73 13.72
C ILE A 69 -0.89 18.48 15.24
N HIS A 70 -0.23 17.42 15.70
CA HIS A 70 -0.15 17.09 17.12
C HIS A 70 0.57 18.21 17.90
N ALA A 71 1.65 18.78 17.35
CA ALA A 71 2.37 19.89 17.97
C ALA A 71 1.52 21.17 18.13
N LYS A 72 0.50 21.39 17.29
CA LYS A 72 -0.36 22.58 17.35
C LYS A 72 -1.63 22.40 18.15
N ILE A 73 -2.25 21.23 18.09
CA ILE A 73 -3.60 20.98 18.61
C ILE A 73 -3.57 20.17 19.92
N SER A 74 -2.43 19.54 20.26
CA SER A 74 -2.24 18.70 21.46
C SER A 74 -3.30 17.60 21.63
N SER A 75 -3.99 17.24 20.54
CA SER A 75 -5.03 16.21 20.50
C SER A 75 -4.60 15.10 19.56
N ASN A 76 -4.39 13.90 20.13
CA ASN A 76 -4.01 12.70 19.38
C ASN A 76 -5.05 12.35 18.32
N THR A 77 -6.34 12.41 18.66
CA THR A 77 -7.43 11.99 17.76
C THR A 77 -7.53 12.87 16.52
N VAL A 78 -7.39 14.19 16.69
CA VAL A 78 -7.46 15.12 15.55
C VAL A 78 -6.21 14.99 14.68
N ALA A 79 -5.03 14.80 15.29
CA ALA A 79 -3.79 14.60 14.58
C ALA A 79 -3.78 13.29 13.76
N THR A 80 -4.25 12.18 14.33
CA THR A 80 -4.33 10.90 13.59
C THR A 80 -5.35 10.98 12.46
N ALA A 81 -6.54 11.54 12.71
CA ALA A 81 -7.57 11.69 11.67
C ALA A 81 -7.08 12.56 10.51
N GLY A 82 -6.40 13.69 10.81
CA GLY A 82 -5.80 14.55 9.80
C GLY A 82 -4.71 13.84 8.98
N ALA A 83 -3.82 13.11 9.65
CA ALA A 83 -2.76 12.34 8.99
C ALA A 83 -3.32 11.25 8.06
N ILE A 84 -4.38 10.55 8.47
CA ILE A 84 -5.07 9.55 7.63
C ILE A 84 -5.67 10.21 6.39
N LEU A 85 -6.37 11.33 6.53
CA LEU A 85 -6.96 12.04 5.39
C LEU A 85 -5.90 12.49 4.39
N ILE A 86 -4.79 13.06 4.88
CA ILE A 86 -3.66 13.46 4.03
C ILE A 86 -3.05 12.25 3.33
N GLY A 87 -2.89 11.13 4.04
CA GLY A 87 -2.38 9.88 3.46
C GLY A 87 -3.26 9.37 2.32
N ILE A 88 -4.58 9.32 2.52
CA ILE A 88 -5.54 8.90 1.49
C ILE A 88 -5.41 9.78 0.24
N VAL A 89 -5.40 11.10 0.42
CA VAL A 89 -5.29 12.05 -0.71
C VAL A 89 -3.98 11.85 -1.47
N LEU A 90 -2.85 11.72 -0.78
CA LEU A 90 -1.55 11.54 -1.42
C LEU A 90 -1.41 10.20 -2.13
N TYR A 91 -1.96 9.13 -1.56
CA TYR A 91 -1.97 7.84 -2.23
C TYR A 91 -2.81 7.89 -3.51
N LEU A 92 -4.01 8.47 -3.46
CA LEU A 92 -4.86 8.64 -4.64
C LEU A 92 -4.17 9.48 -5.72
N ILE A 93 -3.51 10.58 -5.35
CA ILE A 93 -2.73 11.40 -6.28
C ILE A 93 -1.58 10.57 -6.87
N GLY A 94 -0.85 9.80 -6.04
CA GLY A 94 0.26 8.95 -6.48
C GLY A 94 -0.18 7.89 -7.48
N VAL A 95 -1.29 7.21 -7.22
CA VAL A 95 -1.90 6.22 -8.12
C VAL A 95 -2.22 6.84 -9.49
N LEU A 96 -2.88 8.00 -9.49
CA LEU A 96 -3.27 8.69 -10.73
C LEU A 96 -2.06 9.24 -11.50
N TRP A 97 -1.05 9.77 -10.79
CA TRP A 97 0.12 10.38 -11.41
C TRP A 97 1.09 9.35 -11.99
N MET A 98 1.33 8.24 -11.27
CA MET A 98 2.22 7.18 -11.72
C MET A 98 1.59 6.23 -12.73
N ARG A 99 0.28 6.34 -12.99
CA ARG A 99 -0.49 5.43 -13.86
C ARG A 99 -0.21 3.98 -13.49
N MET A 100 -0.62 3.60 -12.29
CA MET A 100 -0.36 2.24 -11.77
C MET A 100 -1.11 1.15 -12.52
N PHE A 101 -2.28 1.48 -13.08
CA PHE A 101 -3.14 0.52 -13.79
C PHE A 101 -3.13 0.77 -15.29
N SER A 102 -3.10 -0.31 -16.07
CA SER A 102 -3.36 -0.28 -17.51
C SER A 102 -4.85 -0.03 -17.79
N GLU A 103 -5.18 0.41 -19.01
CA GLU A 103 -6.58 0.50 -19.45
C GLU A 103 -7.26 -0.87 -19.41
N GLU A 104 -6.52 -1.92 -19.75
CA GLU A 104 -6.98 -3.31 -19.67
C GLU A 104 -7.32 -3.69 -18.23
N ASP A 105 -6.43 -3.40 -17.27
CA ASP A 105 -6.65 -3.70 -15.84
C ASP A 105 -7.90 -3.00 -15.30
N LEU A 106 -8.11 -1.74 -15.70
CA LEU A 106 -9.28 -0.95 -15.30
C LEU A 106 -10.57 -1.43 -15.95
N ALA A 107 -10.52 -2.07 -17.12
CA ALA A 107 -11.70 -2.64 -17.75
C ALA A 107 -12.24 -3.87 -17.00
N PHE A 108 -11.38 -4.60 -16.28
CA PHE A 108 -11.77 -5.79 -15.51
C PHE A 108 -12.31 -5.47 -14.11
N ILE A 109 -12.21 -4.23 -13.62
CA ILE A 109 -12.61 -3.85 -12.26
C ILE A 109 -13.94 -3.08 -12.28
N PRO A 110 -14.93 -3.42 -11.43
CA PRO A 110 -16.15 -2.63 -11.31
C PRO A 110 -15.82 -1.19 -10.85
N GLY A 111 -16.21 -0.20 -11.65
CA GLY A 111 -15.88 1.22 -11.43
C GLY A 111 -14.54 1.68 -12.03
N GLY A 112 -13.77 0.79 -12.68
CA GLY A 112 -12.51 1.15 -13.31
C GLY A 112 -12.67 2.12 -14.49
N SER A 113 -13.85 2.24 -15.10
CA SER A 113 -14.16 3.26 -16.10
C SER A 113 -14.07 4.70 -15.56
N ILE A 114 -14.33 4.91 -14.27
CA ILE A 114 -14.19 6.22 -13.60
C ILE A 114 -12.70 6.55 -13.44
N LEU A 115 -11.93 5.58 -12.94
CA LEU A 115 -10.48 5.71 -12.79
C LEU A 115 -9.79 5.87 -14.15
N ALA A 116 -10.22 5.14 -15.18
CA ALA A 116 -9.69 5.24 -16.53
C ALA A 116 -9.94 6.63 -17.10
N LYS A 117 -11.15 7.18 -16.92
CA LYS A 117 -11.43 8.59 -17.26
C LYS A 117 -10.52 9.54 -16.48
N LEU A 118 -10.32 9.37 -15.17
CA LEU A 118 -9.44 10.26 -14.40
C LEU A 118 -7.96 10.17 -14.82
N GLN A 119 -7.48 8.96 -15.15
CA GLN A 119 -6.07 8.69 -15.44
C GLN A 119 -5.68 8.98 -16.91
N PHE A 120 -6.60 8.74 -17.86
CA PHE A 120 -6.33 8.83 -19.31
C PHE A 120 -6.95 10.06 -19.99
N ARG A 121 -7.93 10.76 -19.39
CA ARG A 121 -8.51 12.01 -19.94
C ARG A 121 -7.56 13.22 -19.90
N ARG A 122 -6.28 12.99 -19.61
CA ARG A 122 -5.18 13.98 -19.65
C ARG A 122 -4.35 13.89 -20.94
N LYS A 123 -4.92 13.38 -22.04
CA LYS A 123 -4.38 13.49 -23.40
C LYS A 123 -5.21 14.46 -24.22
#